data_AF-A0A7W0UEH1-F1
#
_entry.id   AF-A0A7W0UEH1-F1
#
_cell.length_a   1.000
_cell.length_b   1.000
_cell.length_c   1.000
_cell.angle_alpha   90.00
_cell.angle_beta   90.00
_cell.angle_gamma   90.00
#
_symmetry.space_group_name_H-M   'P 1'
#
loop_
_entity.id
_entity.type
_entity.pdbx_description
1 polymer ?
#
loop_
_entity_poly.entity_id
_entity_poly.type
_entity_poly.pdbx_seq_one_letter_code
_entity_poly.pdbx_strand_id
1 'polypeptide(L)'
;VVQCNIVERGAQNHMGGCMAAGGACIGCTMPGFPDKFTPFYKAPPGSKVSSTASRMLGSLIRPLREYSNEHLDREVRWDLEGHVPSGWAREHTEPGRIKDLGHKFYDRIRTSTDTARRKGVAYGKREELTLAQDPELDRRLPGGEDETLTIDQER
;
A
#
# COMPACT_ATOMS: atom_id res chain seq x y z
N VAL A 1 -25.64 17.00 -1.00
CA VAL A 1 -24.98 18.06 -1.80
C VAL A 1 -25.12 19.34 -1.01
N VAL A 2 -24.00 19.96 -0.62
CA VAL A 2 -23.96 21.11 0.30
C VAL A 2 -22.82 22.01 -0.16
N GLN A 3 -23.04 23.32 -0.18
CA GLN A 3 -22.03 24.31 -0.51
C GLN A 3 -21.34 24.75 0.79
N CYS A 4 -20.26 24.06 1.14
CA CYS A 4 -19.48 24.33 2.35
C CYS A 4 -18.02 23.91 2.13
N ASN A 5 -17.07 24.78 2.45
CA ASN A 5 -15.64 24.53 2.30
C ASN A 5 -14.96 24.06 3.60
N ILE A 6 -15.72 23.70 4.64
CA ILE A 6 -15.16 23.38 5.97
C ILE A 6 -14.21 22.18 5.96
N VAL A 7 -14.37 21.24 5.02
CA VAL A 7 -13.49 20.07 4.91
C VAL A 7 -12.13 20.44 4.29
N GLU A 8 -12.11 21.40 3.38
CA GLU A 8 -10.86 21.89 2.78
C GLU A 8 -10.20 22.96 3.65
N ARG A 9 -11.00 23.83 4.28
CA ARG A 9 -10.52 24.93 5.13
C ARG A 9 -10.16 24.49 6.56
N GLY A 10 -10.84 23.46 7.10
CA GLY A 10 -10.82 23.11 8.53
C GLY A 10 -11.74 24.02 9.36
N ALA A 11 -12.12 23.54 10.56
CA ALA A 11 -12.99 24.27 11.47
C ALA A 11 -12.24 25.34 12.26
N GLN A 12 -11.04 25.02 12.75
CA GLN A 12 -10.17 25.92 13.51
C GLN A 12 -8.72 25.70 13.08
N ASN A 13 -8.03 26.72 12.56
CA ASN A 13 -6.63 26.64 12.12
C ASN A 13 -6.34 25.41 11.24
N HIS A 14 -7.16 25.15 10.22
CA HIS A 14 -7.05 23.97 9.35
C HIS A 14 -7.23 22.61 10.04
N MET A 15 -7.70 22.60 11.28
CA MET A 15 -7.98 21.38 12.03
C MET A 15 -9.49 21.08 12.04
N GLY A 16 -9.79 19.79 11.94
CA GLY A 16 -11.16 19.27 12.05
C GLY A 16 -12.03 19.59 10.85
N GLY A 17 -13.29 19.95 11.13
CA GLY A 17 -14.35 20.03 10.13
C GLY A 17 -15.29 18.84 10.23
N CYS A 18 -16.57 19.04 9.88
CA CYS A 18 -17.63 18.09 10.21
C CYS A 18 -17.31 16.68 9.69
N MET A 19 -17.08 16.52 8.38
CA MET A 19 -16.82 15.20 7.80
C MET A 19 -15.42 14.68 8.08
N ALA A 20 -14.42 15.56 8.23
CA ALA A 20 -13.05 15.18 8.56
C ALA A 20 -12.94 14.60 9.98
N ALA A 21 -13.76 15.09 10.92
CA ALA A 21 -13.88 14.55 12.28
C ALA A 21 -14.87 13.37 12.38
N GLY A 22 -15.43 12.89 11.27
CA GLY A 22 -16.38 11.77 11.25
C GLY A 22 -17.85 12.15 11.52
N GLY A 23 -18.17 13.43 11.66
CA GLY A 23 -19.55 13.92 11.77
C GLY A 23 -20.27 13.99 10.42
N ALA A 24 -21.53 13.53 10.38
CA ALA A 24 -22.35 13.65 9.18
C ALA A 24 -22.61 15.13 8.83
N CYS A 25 -22.48 15.47 7.55
CA CYS A 25 -22.83 16.82 7.08
C CYS A 25 -24.34 17.01 7.11
N ILE A 26 -24.83 17.96 7.92
CA ILE A 26 -26.26 18.29 8.05
C ILE A 26 -26.73 19.41 7.11
N GLY A 27 -25.82 20.01 6.35
CA GLY A 27 -26.18 21.08 5.40
C GLY A 27 -26.51 22.44 6.03
N CYS A 28 -25.92 22.79 7.17
CA CYS A 28 -26.21 24.04 7.89
C CYS A 28 -25.99 25.34 7.09
N THR A 29 -25.19 25.30 6.02
CA THR A 29 -24.94 26.46 5.14
C THR A 29 -25.96 26.60 4.00
N MET A 30 -26.88 25.64 3.85
CA MET A 30 -27.87 25.66 2.77
C MET A 30 -29.13 26.41 3.21
N PRO A 31 -29.78 27.18 2.32
CA PRO A 31 -30.97 27.97 2.66
C PRO A 31 -32.21 27.13 3.02
N GLY A 32 -32.21 25.84 2.67
CA GLY A 32 -33.28 24.89 3.01
C GLY A 32 -33.07 24.14 4.32
N PHE A 33 -32.10 24.55 5.13
CA PHE A 33 -31.86 24.00 6.45
C PHE A 33 -32.85 24.60 7.47
N PRO A 34 -33.47 23.81 8.37
CA PRO A 34 -33.30 22.36 8.58
C PRO A 34 -34.27 21.47 7.78
N ASP A 35 -35.37 22.01 7.26
CA ASP A 35 -36.54 21.23 6.79
C ASP A 35 -36.23 20.23 5.67
N LYS A 36 -35.35 20.57 4.74
CA LYS A 36 -34.99 19.68 3.61
C LYS A 36 -33.94 18.63 3.97
N PHE A 37 -33.35 18.72 5.16
CA PHE A 37 -32.29 17.83 5.64
C PHE A 37 -32.74 16.94 6.79
N THR A 38 -33.90 17.22 7.39
CA THR A 38 -34.53 16.30 8.34
C THR A 38 -35.15 15.11 7.61
N PRO A 39 -34.95 13.87 8.08
CA PRO A 39 -34.16 13.45 9.25
C PRO A 39 -32.64 13.33 8.97
N PHE A 40 -31.81 13.90 9.86
CA PHE A 40 -30.35 14.04 9.66
C PHE A 40 -29.58 12.71 9.53
N TYR A 41 -30.07 11.64 10.18
CA TYR A 41 -29.38 10.35 10.23
C TYR A 41 -29.88 9.34 9.18
N LYS A 42 -30.72 9.77 8.23
CA LYS A 42 -31.11 8.93 7.10
C LYS A 42 -30.29 9.29 5.88
N ALA A 43 -29.79 8.26 5.19
CA ALA A 43 -29.07 8.45 3.96
C ALA A 43 -29.95 9.20 2.94
N PRO A 44 -29.47 10.30 2.34
CA PRO A 44 -30.24 11.03 1.35
C PRO A 44 -30.50 10.12 0.15
N PRO A 45 -31.67 10.24 -0.51
CA PRO A 45 -32.10 9.28 -1.53
C PRO A 45 -31.08 9.11 -2.68
N GLY A 46 -30.42 10.18 -3.10
CA GLY A 46 -29.39 10.14 -4.15
C GLY A 46 -28.05 9.50 -3.72
N SER A 47 -27.74 9.43 -2.42
CA SER A 47 -26.47 8.83 -1.96
C SER A 47 -26.42 7.32 -2.12
N LYS A 48 -27.57 6.65 -2.16
CA LYS A 48 -27.63 5.19 -2.27
C LYS A 48 -27.09 4.70 -3.62
N VAL A 49 -27.41 5.44 -4.69
CA VAL A 49 -26.97 5.10 -6.05
C VAL A 49 -25.45 5.23 -6.18
N SER A 50 -24.89 6.37 -5.77
CA SER A 50 -23.45 6.58 -5.83
C SER A 50 -22.69 5.63 -4.90
N SER A 51 -23.20 5.37 -3.70
CA SER A 51 -22.56 4.43 -2.76
C SER A 51 -22.43 3.02 -3.33
N THR A 52 -23.44 2.54 -4.05
CA THR A 52 -23.39 1.22 -4.68
C THR A 52 -22.43 1.19 -5.86
N ALA A 53 -22.45 2.21 -6.71
CA ALA A 53 -21.49 2.34 -7.81
C ALA A 53 -20.03 2.39 -7.30
N SER A 54 -19.76 3.20 -6.27
CA SER A 54 -18.43 3.29 -5.65
C SER A 54 -18.00 1.97 -5.00
N ARG A 55 -18.93 1.19 -4.43
CA ARG A 55 -18.62 -0.14 -3.89
C ARG A 55 -18.18 -1.12 -4.99
N MET A 56 -18.89 -1.14 -6.12
CA MET A 56 -18.55 -2.01 -7.26
C MET A 56 -17.20 -1.63 -7.88
N LEU A 57 -16.96 -0.33 -8.11
CA LEU A 57 -15.67 0.13 -8.60
C LEU A 57 -14.55 -0.15 -7.59
N GLY A 58 -14.81 0.07 -6.31
CA GLY A 58 -13.88 -0.20 -5.22
C GLY A 58 -13.53 -1.69 -5.10
N SER A 59 -14.45 -2.63 -5.36
CA SER A 59 -14.12 -4.06 -5.36
C SER A 59 -13.13 -4.46 -6.46
N LEU A 60 -13.07 -3.70 -7.56
CA LEU A 60 -12.10 -3.96 -8.63
C LEU A 60 -10.77 -3.24 -8.37
N ILE A 61 -10.82 -1.99 -7.94
CA ILE A 61 -9.61 -1.16 -7.78
C ILE A 61 -8.80 -1.53 -6.53
N ARG A 62 -9.44 -1.87 -5.41
CA ARG A 62 -8.75 -2.19 -4.15
C ARG A 62 -7.70 -3.30 -4.29
N PRO A 63 -8.03 -4.50 -4.83
CA PRO A 63 -7.03 -5.56 -4.96
C PRO A 63 -5.91 -5.20 -5.93
N LEU A 64 -6.18 -4.44 -7.00
CA LEU A 64 -5.15 -3.96 -7.92
C LEU A 64 -4.17 -2.98 -7.25
N ARG A 65 -4.68 -2.12 -6.36
CA ARG A 65 -3.85 -1.19 -5.58
C ARG A 65 -3.07 -1.90 -4.51
N GLU A 66 -3.68 -2.85 -3.81
CA GLU A 66 -3.01 -3.70 -2.82
C GLU A 66 -1.87 -4.49 -3.47
N TYR A 67 -2.10 -5.07 -4.64
CA TYR A 67 -1.07 -5.74 -5.43
C TYR A 67 0.09 -4.81 -5.83
N SER A 68 -0.23 -3.58 -6.23
CA SER A 68 0.78 -2.57 -6.56
C SER A 68 1.58 -2.15 -5.33
N ASN A 69 0.92 -2.00 -4.18
CA ASN A 69 1.58 -1.65 -2.93
C ASN A 69 2.47 -2.79 -2.44
N GLU A 70 2.01 -4.04 -2.46
CA GLU A 70 2.82 -5.22 -2.12
C GLU A 70 4.11 -5.27 -2.94
N HIS A 71 4.02 -4.96 -4.24
CA HIS A 71 5.19 -4.88 -5.10
C HIS A 71 6.12 -3.69 -4.76
N LEU A 72 5.58 -2.53 -4.38
CA LEU A 72 6.35 -1.34 -4.05
C LEU A 72 6.99 -1.39 -2.66
N ASP A 73 6.35 -2.09 -1.72
CA ASP A 73 6.83 -2.30 -0.36
C ASP A 73 7.93 -3.38 -0.29
N ARG A 74 8.14 -4.14 -1.38
CA ARG A 74 9.20 -5.14 -1.51
C ARG A 74 10.46 -4.55 -2.15
N GLU A 75 11.60 -4.86 -1.57
CA GLU A 75 12.90 -4.39 -2.06
C GLU A 75 13.65 -5.51 -2.82
N VAL A 76 14.59 -5.08 -3.67
CA VAL A 76 15.31 -5.90 -4.67
C VAL A 76 16.17 -7.01 -4.04
N ARG A 77 16.79 -6.75 -2.90
CA ARG A 77 17.61 -7.69 -2.16
C ARG A 77 16.76 -8.77 -1.45
N TRP A 78 15.52 -8.50 -1.04
CA TRP A 78 14.56 -9.52 -0.55
C TRP A 78 14.06 -10.40 -1.69
N ASP A 79 14.07 -9.92 -2.95
CA ASP A 79 13.86 -10.76 -4.13
C ASP A 79 15.02 -11.73 -4.36
N LEU A 80 16.26 -11.31 -4.05
CA LEU A 80 17.46 -12.14 -4.18
C LEU A 80 17.64 -13.13 -3.03
N GLU A 81 17.46 -12.67 -1.79
CA GLU A 81 17.63 -13.48 -0.59
C GLU A 81 16.46 -14.47 -0.40
N GLY A 82 15.34 -14.26 -1.10
CA GLY A 82 14.13 -15.07 -0.97
C GLY A 82 13.35 -14.82 0.32
N HIS A 83 13.93 -14.17 1.32
CA HIS A 83 13.29 -13.90 2.61
C HIS A 83 13.50 -12.45 3.04
N VAL A 84 12.56 -11.95 3.85
CA VAL A 84 12.70 -10.65 4.50
C VAL A 84 13.55 -10.79 5.78
N PRO A 85 14.45 -9.84 6.09
CA PRO A 85 15.20 -9.84 7.34
C PRO A 85 14.22 -9.70 8.51
N SER A 86 14.13 -10.76 9.32
CA SER A 86 13.14 -10.89 10.38
C SER A 86 13.42 -9.94 11.55
N GLY A 87 12.35 -9.35 12.09
CA GLY A 87 12.36 -8.51 13.29
C GLY A 87 11.25 -7.45 13.28
N TRP A 88 10.95 -6.88 12.11
CA TRP A 88 9.96 -5.80 11.95
C TRP A 88 9.13 -5.88 10.67
N ALA A 89 9.50 -6.73 9.71
CA ALA A 89 8.76 -6.92 8.47
C ALA A 89 7.59 -7.90 8.70
N ARG A 90 6.35 -7.42 8.52
CA ARG A 90 5.15 -8.29 8.56
C ARG A 90 4.98 -9.13 7.29
N GLU A 91 5.79 -8.87 6.26
CA GLU A 91 5.73 -9.50 4.94
C GLU A 91 6.40 -10.88 4.93
N HIS A 92 5.83 -11.85 5.66
CA HIS A 92 6.31 -13.24 5.63
C HIS A 92 5.56 -14.06 4.59
N THR A 93 6.03 -14.06 3.34
CA THR A 93 6.04 -15.22 2.42
C THR A 93 6.77 -14.84 1.13
N GLU A 94 7.59 -15.75 0.60
CA GLU A 94 7.96 -15.68 -0.81
C GLU A 94 6.69 -15.57 -1.65
N PRO A 95 6.64 -14.69 -2.68
CA PRO A 95 5.51 -14.67 -3.58
C PRO A 95 5.39 -16.08 -4.18
N GLY A 96 4.30 -16.79 -3.84
CA GLY A 96 4.03 -18.08 -4.46
C GLY A 96 4.09 -17.97 -5.98
N ARG A 97 4.29 -19.09 -6.69
CA ARG A 97 4.57 -19.10 -8.15
C ARG A 97 3.60 -18.25 -9.00
N ILE A 98 2.35 -18.10 -8.55
CA ILE A 98 1.33 -17.26 -9.18
C ILE A 98 1.61 -15.76 -9.01
N LYS A 99 2.01 -15.33 -7.81
CA LYS A 99 2.37 -13.94 -7.51
C LYS A 99 3.64 -13.54 -8.26
N ASP A 100 4.66 -14.39 -8.30
CA ASP A 100 5.89 -14.15 -9.08
C ASP A 100 5.61 -13.91 -10.57
N LEU A 101 4.72 -14.72 -11.18
CA LEU A 101 4.27 -14.50 -12.55
C LEU A 101 3.50 -13.18 -12.71
N GLY A 102 2.64 -12.86 -11.75
CA GLY A 102 1.93 -11.58 -11.70
C GLY A 102 2.89 -10.40 -11.65
N HIS A 103 3.98 -10.48 -10.87
CA HIS A 103 4.91 -9.38 -10.66
C HIS A 103 5.62 -9.12 -11.98
N LYS A 104 6.17 -10.17 -12.59
CA LYS A 104 6.77 -10.12 -13.94
C LYS A 104 5.84 -9.50 -14.99
N PHE A 105 4.55 -9.79 -14.93
CA PHE A 105 3.57 -9.20 -15.83
C PHE A 105 3.32 -7.72 -15.54
N TYR A 106 3.07 -7.36 -14.27
CA TYR A 106 2.89 -5.97 -13.82
C TYR A 106 4.10 -5.10 -14.21
N ASP A 107 5.28 -5.65 -14.04
CA ASP A 107 6.55 -4.99 -14.31
C ASP A 107 6.82 -4.80 -15.78
N ARG A 108 6.50 -5.81 -16.58
CA ARG A 108 6.50 -5.69 -18.04
C ARG A 108 5.54 -4.59 -18.49
N ILE A 109 4.36 -4.45 -17.87
CA ILE A 109 3.43 -3.36 -18.18
C ILE A 109 4.02 -2.02 -17.73
N ARG A 110 4.54 -1.91 -16.51
CA ARG A 110 5.11 -0.67 -15.95
C ARG A 110 6.30 -0.16 -16.75
N THR A 111 7.18 -1.08 -17.18
CA THR A 111 8.39 -0.77 -17.96
C THR A 111 8.15 -0.81 -19.48
N SER A 112 6.91 -1.05 -19.92
CA SER A 112 6.58 -1.13 -21.35
C SER A 112 6.93 0.16 -22.09
N THR A 113 6.83 1.30 -21.43
CA THR A 113 7.09 2.64 -21.96
C THR A 113 8.48 3.18 -21.63
N ASP A 114 9.26 2.48 -20.80
CA ASP A 114 10.61 2.89 -20.42
C ASP A 114 11.60 2.53 -21.55
N THR A 115 12.36 3.51 -22.02
CA THR A 115 13.38 3.36 -23.07
C THR A 115 14.72 2.88 -22.51
N ALA A 116 14.93 2.94 -21.18
CA ALA A 116 16.16 2.53 -20.50
C ALA A 116 16.14 1.06 -20.03
N ARG A 117 15.53 0.15 -20.80
CA ARG A 117 15.47 -1.28 -20.47
C ARG A 117 16.88 -1.88 -20.39
N ARG A 118 17.41 -2.07 -19.18
CA ARG A 118 18.58 -2.92 -18.93
C ARG A 118 18.12 -4.22 -18.25
N LYS A 119 18.55 -5.36 -18.78
CA LYS A 119 18.30 -6.68 -18.19
C LYS A 119 19.27 -6.85 -17.02
N GLY A 120 18.78 -7.14 -15.81
CA GLY A 120 19.57 -7.43 -14.62
C GLY A 120 19.12 -8.72 -13.95
N VAL A 121 19.93 -9.24 -13.03
CA VAL A 121 19.73 -10.53 -12.33
C VAL A 121 18.61 -10.47 -11.29
N ALA A 122 18.50 -9.34 -10.59
CA ALA A 122 17.41 -9.02 -9.67
C ALA A 122 16.44 -8.02 -10.29
N TYR A 123 15.18 -8.07 -9.85
CA TYR A 123 14.12 -7.25 -10.39
C TYR A 123 14.27 -5.77 -9.95
N GLY A 124 14.37 -4.84 -10.90
CA GLY A 124 14.36 -3.39 -10.64
C GLY A 124 15.71 -2.80 -10.18
N LYS A 125 16.31 -1.95 -11.04
CA LYS A 125 17.48 -1.08 -10.77
C LYS A 125 18.85 -1.79 -10.70
N ARG A 126 19.89 -0.93 -10.74
CA ARG A 126 21.23 -1.19 -11.30
C ARG A 126 21.97 -2.36 -10.64
N GLU A 127 22.59 -3.22 -11.47
CA GLU A 127 23.52 -4.28 -11.05
C GLU A 127 24.56 -3.79 -10.03
N GLU A 128 25.03 -2.55 -10.13
CA GLU A 128 26.02 -1.98 -9.22
C GLU A 128 25.54 -1.80 -7.76
N LEU A 129 24.24 -1.71 -7.50
CA LEU A 129 23.69 -1.73 -6.12
C LEU A 129 23.35 -3.16 -5.67
N THR A 130 23.07 -4.04 -6.63
CA THR A 130 22.65 -5.43 -6.43
C THR A 130 23.83 -6.37 -6.18
N LEU A 131 24.98 -6.11 -6.82
CA LEU A 131 26.19 -6.94 -6.76
C LEU A 131 27.28 -6.35 -5.85
N ALA A 132 27.17 -5.08 -5.44
CA ALA A 132 28.11 -4.49 -4.47
C ALA A 132 27.92 -5.05 -3.05
N GLN A 133 26.83 -5.76 -2.80
CA GLN A 133 26.51 -6.42 -1.54
C GLN A 133 26.04 -7.84 -1.86
N ASP A 134 26.97 -8.72 -2.22
CA ASP A 134 26.67 -10.14 -2.36
C ASP A 134 26.10 -10.65 -1.02
N PRO A 135 24.86 -11.15 -0.95
CA PRO A 135 24.24 -11.55 0.32
C PRO A 135 25.01 -12.66 1.04
N GLU A 136 25.85 -13.41 0.33
CA GLU A 136 26.75 -14.42 0.90
C GLU A 136 27.94 -13.79 1.67
N LEU A 137 28.34 -12.56 1.30
CA LEU A 137 29.43 -11.80 1.93
C LEU A 137 28.94 -10.83 3.01
N ASP A 138 27.67 -10.43 3.00
CA ASP A 138 27.10 -9.50 3.96
C ASP A 138 26.76 -10.22 5.28
N ARG A 139 27.71 -10.21 6.22
CA ARG A 139 27.56 -10.81 7.55
C ARG A 139 26.48 -10.06 8.34
N ARG A 140 25.24 -10.55 8.29
CA ARG A 140 24.14 -10.02 9.11
C ARG A 140 24.56 -9.99 10.58
N LEU A 141 24.38 -8.85 11.23
CA LEU A 141 24.46 -8.79 12.69
C LEU A 141 23.41 -9.75 13.26
N PRO A 142 23.78 -10.67 14.17
CA PRO A 142 22.90 -11.72 14.63
C PRO A 142 21.69 -11.12 15.34
N GLY A 143 20.53 -11.28 14.72
CA GLY A 143 19.24 -10.88 15.26
C GLY A 143 18.20 -11.92 14.84
N GLY A 144 17.98 -12.92 15.70
CA GLY A 144 17.08 -14.03 15.45
C GLY A 144 17.87 -15.33 15.27
N GLU A 145 17.69 -16.24 16.22
CA GLU A 145 18.48 -17.46 16.41
C GLU A 145 18.20 -18.49 15.32
N ASP A 146 19.25 -19.02 14.69
CA ASP A 146 19.23 -20.34 14.05
C ASP A 146 20.42 -21.15 14.60
N GLU A 147 20.08 -22.12 15.45
CA GLU A 147 20.97 -23.15 15.98
C GLU A 147 21.62 -23.94 14.84
N THR A 148 22.95 -24.00 14.82
CA THR A 148 23.77 -25.20 15.08
C THR A 148 25.21 -24.88 14.69
N LEU A 149 25.90 -24.10 15.52
CA LEU A 149 27.36 -24.18 15.57
C LEU A 149 27.69 -25.39 16.43
N THR A 150 27.95 -26.53 15.79
CA THR A 150 28.71 -27.61 16.40
C THR A 150 30.08 -27.05 16.76
N ILE A 151 30.20 -26.62 18.02
CA ILE A 151 31.49 -26.37 18.65
C ILE A 151 32.14 -27.75 18.73
N ASP A 152 33.13 -27.98 17.86
CA ASP A 152 34.07 -29.09 17.98
C ASP A 152 34.61 -29.08 19.42
N GLN A 153 34.14 -30.05 20.21
CA GLN A 153 34.91 -30.54 21.34
C GLN A 153 36.16 -31.21 20.78
N GLU A 154 37.29 -30.99 21.48
CA GLU A 154 38.60 -31.64 21.30
C GLU A 154 39.59 -30.94 20.35
N ARG A 155 40.38 -29.99 20.88
CA ARG A 155 41.80 -30.18 21.22
C ARG A 155 42.44 -28.94 21.85
#